data_AF-A0A8J5EIA8-F1
#
_entry.id   AF-A0A8J5EIA8-F1
#
_cell.length_a   1.000
_cell.length_b   1.000
_cell.length_c   1.000
_cell.angle_alpha   90.00
_cell.angle_beta   90.00
_cell.angle_gamma   90.00
#
_symmetry.space_group_name_H-M   'P 1'
#
loop_
_entity.id
_entity.type
_entity.pdbx_description
1 polymer ?
#
loop_
_entity_poly.entity_id
_entity_poly.type
_entity_poly.pdbx_seq_one_letter_code
_entity_poly.pdbx_strand_id
1 'polypeptide(L)'
;MDIPKFEPKSGVKIQANENESVDPVDADTEELTQLANSLPPPSSLAGFRLTPVEFEKDDDTNFHIQFITAASNCRAQNYAIDGADRHKTKFIAGRIIPAIATTTALVTGLVCLELYKVVDKRDVIEDYKNGFVNLALPFLGFSEPIASQKMEIAGVELDKIWGRYDIHENLTLKQFLEYFEQKYNLTVTMLSQNVSLLYASFFPPAKLNEKYDLKLTELVEAVTKKKLEPHVKTLIFEVCAEDKDGEDVDDIPYVCLHLD
;
A
#
# COMPACT_ATOMS: atom_id res chain seq x y z
N MET A 1 17.53 27.39 -41.65
CA MET A 1 17.51 26.01 -41.11
C MET A 1 17.34 25.09 -42.30
N ASP A 2 18.24 24.14 -42.47
CA ASP A 2 18.07 23.05 -43.43
C ASP A 2 17.42 21.88 -42.67
N ILE A 3 16.19 21.51 -43.02
CA ILE A 3 15.41 20.47 -42.32
C ILE A 3 15.55 19.18 -43.12
N PRO A 4 16.13 18.10 -42.56
CA PRO A 4 16.30 16.85 -43.29
C PRO A 4 14.93 16.27 -43.71
N LYS A 5 14.87 15.71 -44.92
CA LYS A 5 13.65 15.06 -45.44
C LYS A 5 13.36 13.79 -44.65
N PHE A 6 12.09 13.54 -44.37
CA PHE A 6 11.64 12.28 -43.78
C PHE A 6 11.71 11.16 -44.83
N GLU A 7 12.36 10.05 -44.48
CA GLU A 7 12.39 8.82 -45.27
C GLU A 7 11.78 7.68 -44.45
N PRO A 8 10.69 7.05 -44.92
CA PRO A 8 10.04 5.96 -44.19
C PRO A 8 10.94 4.73 -44.14
N LYS A 9 11.14 4.18 -42.94
CA LYS A 9 11.89 2.94 -42.74
C LYS A 9 10.98 1.72 -42.88
N SER A 10 11.39 0.74 -43.68
CA SER A 10 10.75 -0.57 -43.76
C SER A 10 11.08 -1.42 -42.53
N GLY A 11 10.16 -2.28 -42.10
CA GLY A 11 10.38 -3.21 -40.99
C GLY A 11 10.07 -2.66 -39.59
N VAL A 12 9.61 -1.42 -39.47
CA VAL A 12 9.13 -0.85 -38.19
C VAL A 12 7.78 -1.46 -37.83
N LYS A 13 7.70 -2.18 -36.71
CA LYS A 13 6.45 -2.69 -36.14
C LYS A 13 5.80 -1.60 -35.26
N ILE A 14 4.51 -1.36 -35.45
CA ILE A 14 3.70 -0.44 -34.63
C ILE A 14 2.58 -1.26 -34.00
N GLN A 15 2.55 -1.33 -32.67
CA GLN A 15 1.50 -2.02 -31.93
C GLN A 15 0.16 -1.29 -32.14
N ALA A 16 -0.88 -2.04 -32.49
CA ALA A 16 -2.20 -1.48 -32.76
C ALA A 16 -3.17 -1.63 -31.58
N ASN A 17 -3.01 -2.69 -30.78
CA ASN A 17 -3.87 -2.98 -29.63
C ASN A 17 -3.06 -3.33 -28.38
N GLU A 18 -3.58 -2.97 -27.19
CA GLU A 18 -2.90 -3.23 -25.90
C GLU A 18 -2.70 -4.73 -25.61
N ASN A 19 -3.56 -5.59 -26.14
CA ASN A 19 -3.52 -7.05 -25.94
C ASN A 19 -2.64 -7.78 -26.97
N GLU A 20 -2.09 -7.08 -27.97
CA GLU A 20 -1.13 -7.70 -28.89
C GLU A 20 0.14 -8.05 -28.12
N SER A 21 0.59 -9.31 -28.26
CA SER A 21 1.88 -9.72 -27.76
C SER A 21 2.95 -8.85 -28.40
N VAL A 22 3.63 -8.07 -27.57
CA VAL A 22 4.86 -7.40 -27.99
C VAL A 22 5.86 -8.54 -28.19
N ASP A 23 6.13 -8.92 -29.44
CA ASP A 23 7.29 -9.74 -29.75
C ASP A 23 8.47 -9.09 -29.02
N PRO A 24 9.27 -9.83 -28.22
CA PRO A 24 10.49 -9.28 -27.68
C PRO A 24 11.19 -8.61 -28.84
N VAL A 25 11.49 -7.32 -28.70
CA VAL A 25 12.39 -6.68 -29.64
C VAL A 25 13.62 -7.57 -29.60
N ASP A 26 13.88 -8.33 -30.67
CA ASP A 26 15.18 -8.93 -30.92
C ASP A 26 16.09 -7.72 -31.08
N ALA A 27 16.48 -7.14 -29.95
CA ALA A 27 17.42 -6.06 -29.90
C ALA A 27 18.69 -6.72 -30.39
N ASP A 28 19.03 -6.41 -31.64
CA ASP A 28 20.22 -6.94 -32.27
C ASP A 28 21.37 -6.69 -31.30
N THR A 29 21.89 -7.78 -30.74
CA THR A 29 22.90 -7.72 -29.69
C THR A 29 24.15 -7.00 -30.23
N GLU A 30 24.34 -7.03 -31.54
CA GLU A 30 25.36 -6.27 -32.25
C GLU A 30 25.06 -4.76 -32.23
N GLU A 31 23.84 -4.33 -32.52
CA GLU A 31 23.43 -2.91 -32.44
C GLU A 31 23.58 -2.34 -31.01
N LEU A 32 23.14 -3.09 -29.99
CA LEU A 32 23.30 -2.67 -28.59
C LEU A 32 24.78 -2.54 -28.21
N THR A 33 25.62 -3.45 -28.70
CA THR A 33 27.08 -3.42 -28.47
C THR A 33 27.72 -2.23 -29.19
N GLN A 34 27.32 -1.95 -30.44
CA GLN A 34 27.78 -0.79 -31.19
C GLN A 34 27.37 0.53 -30.50
N LEU A 35 26.14 0.62 -30.00
CA LEU A 35 25.66 1.78 -29.24
C LEU A 35 26.46 1.97 -27.95
N ALA A 36 26.71 0.89 -27.19
CA ALA A 36 27.53 0.95 -25.98
C ALA A 36 28.97 1.41 -26.29
N ASN A 37 29.57 0.92 -27.38
CA ASN A 37 30.89 1.33 -27.84
C ASN A 37 30.94 2.79 -28.34
N SER A 38 29.82 3.37 -28.74
CA SER A 38 29.72 4.78 -29.15
C SER A 38 29.68 5.75 -27.96
N LEU A 39 29.42 5.25 -26.75
CA LEU A 39 29.38 6.09 -25.54
C LEU A 39 30.79 6.58 -25.18
N PRO A 40 30.96 7.87 -24.84
CA PRO A 40 32.25 8.38 -24.39
C PRO A 40 32.63 7.73 -23.04
N PRO A 41 33.93 7.44 -22.81
CA PRO A 41 34.36 6.89 -21.53
C PRO A 41 34.07 7.91 -20.41
N PRO A 42 33.58 7.50 -19.21
CA PRO A 42 33.19 8.43 -18.15
C PRO A 42 34.30 9.40 -17.71
N SER A 43 35.57 8.98 -17.82
CA SER A 43 36.74 9.82 -17.53
C SER A 43 36.85 11.06 -18.43
N SER A 44 36.33 11.00 -19.66
CA SER A 44 36.32 12.15 -20.59
C SER A 44 35.34 13.25 -20.19
N LEU A 45 34.35 12.91 -19.35
CA LEU A 45 33.33 13.83 -18.82
C LEU A 45 33.44 13.93 -17.29
N ALA A 46 34.65 13.76 -16.75
CA ALA A 46 34.88 13.83 -15.31
C ALA A 46 34.40 15.17 -14.72
N GLY A 47 33.59 15.09 -13.67
CA GLY A 47 32.99 16.26 -13.02
C GLY A 47 31.76 16.85 -13.71
N PHE A 48 31.44 16.45 -14.95
CA PHE A 48 30.22 16.88 -15.63
C PHE A 48 28.98 16.27 -14.96
N ARG A 49 27.94 17.09 -14.77
CA ARG A 49 26.64 16.66 -14.23
C ARG A 49 25.53 17.32 -15.02
N LEU A 50 24.53 16.53 -15.39
CA LEU A 50 23.25 17.05 -15.85
C LEU A 50 22.43 17.46 -14.64
N THR A 51 21.66 18.54 -14.77
CA THR A 51 20.65 18.92 -13.79
C THR A 51 19.33 18.34 -14.26
N PRO A 52 18.80 17.28 -13.61
CA PRO A 52 17.48 16.77 -13.96
C PRO A 52 16.44 17.83 -13.63
N VAL A 53 15.46 17.98 -14.50
CA VAL A 53 14.32 18.87 -14.27
C VAL A 53 13.37 18.20 -13.29
N GLU A 54 13.10 18.86 -12.16
CA GLU A 54 12.08 18.43 -11.20
C GLU A 54 10.74 19.08 -11.56
N PHE A 55 9.73 18.28 -11.87
CA PHE A 55 8.45 18.79 -12.30
C PHE A 55 7.73 19.58 -11.19
N GLU A 56 7.69 20.90 -11.37
CA GLU A 56 6.87 21.82 -10.59
C GLU A 56 5.79 22.45 -11.48
N LYS A 57 4.52 22.29 -11.10
CA LYS A 57 3.34 22.77 -11.85
C LYS A 57 2.88 24.15 -11.41
N ASP A 58 3.27 24.58 -10.21
CA ASP A 58 2.83 25.80 -9.54
C ASP A 58 3.76 26.99 -9.70
N ASP A 59 4.91 26.78 -10.35
CA ASP A 59 5.80 27.83 -10.83
C ASP A 59 5.59 28.07 -12.33
N ASP A 60 5.09 29.25 -12.67
CA ASP A 60 4.80 29.65 -14.04
C ASP A 60 6.07 30.07 -14.82
N THR A 61 7.22 30.21 -14.15
CA THR A 61 8.48 30.70 -14.73
C THR A 61 9.44 29.60 -15.17
N ASN A 62 9.19 28.34 -14.77
CA ASN A 62 10.04 27.18 -15.07
C ASN A 62 9.78 26.51 -16.44
N PHE A 63 8.79 27.01 -17.19
CA PHE A 63 8.39 26.51 -18.52
C PHE A 63 7.81 25.08 -18.58
N HIS A 64 7.61 24.38 -17.46
CA HIS A 64 7.15 22.99 -17.47
C HIS A 64 5.77 22.83 -18.10
N ILE A 65 4.79 23.57 -17.59
CA ILE A 65 3.42 23.53 -18.12
C ILE A 65 3.39 24.08 -19.55
N GLN A 66 4.24 25.05 -19.89
CA GLN A 66 4.32 25.58 -21.25
C GLN A 66 4.78 24.51 -22.23
N PHE A 67 5.84 23.76 -21.90
CA PHE A 67 6.33 22.65 -22.71
C PHE A 67 5.25 21.57 -22.87
N ILE A 68 4.63 21.13 -21.78
CA ILE A 68 3.58 20.09 -21.81
C ILE A 68 2.38 20.53 -22.66
N THR A 69 1.94 21.78 -22.50
CA THR A 69 0.80 22.34 -23.25
C THR A 69 1.13 22.39 -24.75
N ALA A 70 2.30 22.91 -25.11
CA ALA A 70 2.72 22.99 -26.50
C ALA A 70 2.88 21.60 -27.13
N ALA A 71 3.58 20.69 -26.46
CA ALA A 71 3.80 19.32 -26.93
C ALA A 71 2.48 18.55 -27.10
N SER A 72 1.57 18.65 -26.12
CA SER A 72 0.24 18.06 -26.19
C SER A 72 -0.57 18.63 -27.36
N ASN A 73 -0.56 19.95 -27.55
CA ASN A 73 -1.32 20.59 -28.63
C ASN A 73 -0.75 20.29 -30.02
N CYS A 74 0.57 20.20 -30.18
CA CYS A 74 1.19 19.72 -31.42
C CYS A 74 0.75 18.28 -31.74
N ARG A 75 0.72 17.40 -30.74
CA ARG A 75 0.22 16.03 -30.92
C ARG A 75 -1.29 16.03 -31.22
N ALA A 76 -2.08 16.87 -30.56
CA ALA A 76 -3.52 16.98 -30.80
C ALA A 76 -3.81 17.39 -32.25
N GLN A 77 -3.06 18.36 -32.79
CA GLN A 77 -3.15 18.77 -34.19
C GLN A 77 -2.88 17.62 -35.18
N ASN A 78 -1.92 16.73 -34.89
CA ASN A 78 -1.63 15.57 -35.74
C ASN A 78 -2.84 14.62 -35.89
N TYR A 79 -3.74 14.59 -34.91
CA TYR A 79 -4.90 13.68 -34.88
C TYR A 79 -6.24 14.42 -34.93
N ALA A 80 -6.25 15.71 -35.31
CA ALA A 80 -7.45 16.55 -35.33
C ALA A 80 -8.23 16.57 -34.00
N ILE A 81 -7.51 16.52 -32.88
CA ILE A 81 -8.06 16.67 -31.52
C ILE A 81 -7.98 18.15 -31.14
N ASP A 82 -9.02 18.65 -30.48
CA ASP A 82 -9.03 20.03 -29.97
C ASP A 82 -7.91 20.24 -28.95
N GLY A 83 -7.15 21.32 -29.15
CA GLY A 83 -6.10 21.73 -28.20
C GLY A 83 -6.68 22.11 -26.83
N ALA A 84 -5.83 22.03 -25.80
CA ALA A 84 -6.14 22.50 -24.47
C ALA A 84 -5.33 23.76 -24.14
N ASP A 85 -5.93 24.68 -23.39
CA ASP A 85 -5.18 25.82 -22.86
C ASP A 85 -4.22 25.38 -21.72
N ARG A 86 -3.43 26.35 -21.25
CA ARG A 86 -2.45 26.15 -20.19
C ARG A 86 -3.11 25.70 -18.87
N HIS A 87 -4.29 26.23 -18.53
CA HIS A 87 -4.97 25.93 -17.27
C HIS A 87 -5.53 24.50 -17.26
N LYS A 88 -6.19 24.09 -18.34
CA LYS A 88 -6.70 22.72 -18.51
C LYS A 88 -5.55 21.71 -18.56
N THR A 89 -4.47 22.04 -19.26
CA THR A 89 -3.26 21.21 -19.26
C THR A 89 -2.65 21.10 -17.86
N LYS A 90 -2.48 22.22 -17.14
CA LYS A 90 -1.98 22.23 -15.76
C LYS A 90 -2.87 21.41 -14.83
N PHE A 91 -4.17 21.51 -14.97
CA PHE A 91 -5.14 20.76 -14.19
C PHE A 91 -4.96 19.24 -14.36
N ILE A 92 -4.89 18.77 -15.62
CA ILE A 92 -4.77 17.35 -15.95
C ILE A 92 -3.36 16.82 -15.64
N ALA A 93 -2.31 17.43 -16.20
CA ALA A 93 -0.93 16.97 -16.04
C ALA A 93 -0.44 17.10 -14.59
N GLY A 94 -0.91 18.14 -13.89
CA GLY A 94 -0.61 18.39 -12.48
C GLY A 94 -1.45 17.59 -11.50
N ARG A 95 -2.42 16.79 -11.98
CA ARG A 95 -3.37 16.02 -11.15
C ARG A 95 -4.00 16.86 -10.03
N ILE A 96 -4.41 18.09 -10.38
CA ILE A 96 -4.95 19.04 -9.41
C ILE A 96 -6.31 18.54 -8.92
N ILE A 97 -6.48 18.44 -7.61
CA ILE A 97 -7.78 18.17 -6.98
C ILE A 97 -8.49 19.51 -6.76
N PRO A 98 -9.63 19.77 -7.41
CA PRO A 98 -10.40 21.00 -7.16
C PRO A 98 -10.80 21.11 -5.69
N ALA A 99 -10.57 22.27 -5.10
CA ALA A 99 -10.97 22.56 -3.72
C ALA A 99 -11.46 23.99 -3.59
N ILE A 100 -12.45 24.19 -2.72
CA ILE A 100 -12.99 25.50 -2.35
C ILE A 100 -13.33 25.50 -0.87
N ALA A 101 -13.10 26.64 -0.20
CA ALA A 101 -13.24 26.77 1.25
C ALA A 101 -14.66 26.45 1.77
N THR A 102 -15.70 26.65 0.95
CA THR A 102 -17.09 26.39 1.35
C THR A 102 -17.33 24.92 1.67
N THR A 103 -16.87 23.99 0.82
CA THR A 103 -16.97 22.55 1.06
C THR A 103 -16.11 22.14 2.25
N THR A 104 -14.90 22.68 2.37
CA THR A 104 -14.01 22.41 3.52
C THR A 104 -14.66 22.81 4.84
N ALA A 105 -15.17 24.05 4.94
CA ALA A 105 -15.81 24.55 6.15
C ALA A 105 -17.05 23.72 6.53
N LEU A 106 -17.86 23.34 5.55
CA LEU A 106 -19.04 22.49 5.79
C LEU A 106 -18.65 21.11 6.30
N VAL A 107 -17.71 20.43 5.62
CA VAL A 107 -17.26 19.08 6.01
C VAL A 107 -16.62 19.12 7.40
N THR A 108 -15.78 20.12 7.69
CA THR A 108 -15.21 20.30 9.04
C THR A 108 -16.29 20.51 10.09
N GLY A 109 -17.32 21.31 9.80
CA GLY A 109 -18.46 21.49 10.70
C GLY A 109 -19.16 20.17 11.02
N LEU A 110 -19.44 19.34 10.01
CA LEU A 110 -20.05 18.02 10.20
C LEU A 110 -19.17 17.07 11.02
N VAL A 111 -17.85 17.07 10.78
CA VAL A 111 -16.89 16.29 11.57
C VAL A 111 -16.90 16.72 13.04
N CYS A 112 -16.95 18.04 13.32
CA CYS A 112 -17.06 18.54 14.68
C CYS A 112 -18.36 18.12 15.38
N LEU A 113 -19.46 17.93 14.64
CA LEU A 113 -20.70 17.39 15.22
C LEU A 113 -20.55 15.92 15.62
N GLU A 114 -19.89 15.09 14.80
CA GLU A 114 -19.59 13.70 15.16
C GLU A 114 -18.59 13.60 16.32
N LEU A 115 -17.66 14.55 16.44
CA LEU A 115 -16.70 14.61 17.54
C LEU A 115 -17.37 14.65 18.92
N TYR A 116 -18.52 15.34 19.06
CA TYR A 116 -19.25 15.35 20.33
C TYR A 116 -19.68 13.94 20.76
N LYS A 117 -20.08 13.09 19.81
CA LYS A 117 -20.53 11.71 20.07
C LYS A 117 -19.37 10.83 20.53
N VAL A 118 -18.19 11.01 19.93
CA VAL A 118 -16.95 10.33 20.33
C VAL A 118 -16.50 10.74 21.73
N VAL A 119 -16.54 12.04 22.05
CA VAL A 119 -16.19 12.57 23.38
C VAL A 119 -17.16 12.07 24.46
N ASP A 120 -18.45 11.98 24.12
CA ASP A 120 -19.51 11.40 24.97
C ASP A 120 -19.42 9.87 25.07
N LYS A 121 -18.49 9.23 24.35
CA LYS A 121 -18.28 7.77 24.30
C LYS A 121 -19.56 6.99 23.98
N ARG A 122 -20.35 7.49 23.03
CA ARG A 122 -21.57 6.81 22.59
C ARG A 122 -21.24 5.45 21.99
N ASP A 123 -21.96 4.43 22.46
CA ASP A 123 -21.85 3.03 22.06
C ASP A 123 -23.00 2.58 21.13
N VAL A 124 -23.98 3.44 20.88
CA VAL A 124 -25.10 3.22 19.96
C VAL A 124 -24.70 3.65 18.55
N ILE A 125 -24.64 2.71 17.61
CA ILE A 125 -24.16 2.96 16.23
C ILE A 125 -25.10 3.91 15.47
N GLU A 126 -26.40 3.84 15.75
CA GLU A 126 -27.46 4.65 15.12
C GLU A 126 -27.33 6.14 15.46
N ASP A 127 -26.59 6.50 16.50
CA ASP A 127 -26.31 7.90 16.82
C ASP A 127 -25.32 8.53 15.84
N TYR A 128 -24.42 7.74 15.25
CA TYR A 128 -23.41 8.23 14.32
C TYR A 128 -23.99 8.42 12.91
N LYS A 129 -23.40 9.35 12.16
CA LYS A 129 -23.84 9.67 10.79
C LYS A 129 -22.65 9.88 9.85
N ASN A 130 -22.57 9.07 8.80
CA ASN A 130 -21.73 9.34 7.65
C ASN A 130 -22.40 10.41 6.80
N GLY A 131 -21.69 11.51 6.51
CA GLY A 131 -22.21 12.63 5.70
C GLY A 131 -21.73 12.59 4.26
N PHE A 132 -22.66 12.73 3.31
CA PHE A 132 -22.40 12.82 1.87
C PHE A 132 -22.94 14.15 1.35
N VAL A 133 -22.09 14.95 0.71
CA VAL A 133 -22.43 16.33 0.35
C VAL A 133 -22.08 16.64 -1.10
N ASN A 134 -22.97 17.33 -1.79
CA ASN A 134 -22.71 17.92 -3.09
C ASN A 134 -23.40 19.30 -3.17
N LEU A 135 -22.62 20.35 -2.95
CA LEU A 135 -23.09 21.73 -2.92
C LEU A 135 -23.45 22.31 -4.31
N ALA A 136 -23.11 21.62 -5.39
CA ALA A 136 -23.59 22.00 -6.72
C ALA A 136 -25.08 21.64 -6.92
N LEU A 137 -25.56 20.59 -6.25
CA LEU A 137 -26.96 20.13 -6.24
C LEU A 137 -27.72 20.47 -4.95
N PRO A 138 -27.17 21.36 -4.11
CA PRO A 138 -27.43 21.41 -2.66
C PRO A 138 -27.81 20.09 -1.95
N PHE A 139 -27.16 18.97 -2.31
CA PHE A 139 -27.47 17.67 -1.74
C PHE A 139 -26.70 17.43 -0.44
N LEU A 140 -27.41 17.01 0.60
CA LEU A 140 -26.87 16.46 1.83
C LEU A 140 -27.59 15.16 2.15
N GLY A 141 -26.85 14.06 2.24
CA GLY A 141 -27.35 12.75 2.64
C GLY A 141 -26.59 12.26 3.85
N PHE A 142 -27.29 11.58 4.76
CA PHE A 142 -26.69 10.93 5.91
C PHE A 142 -27.06 9.46 5.93
N SER A 143 -26.12 8.60 6.28
CA SER A 143 -26.38 7.19 6.55
C SER A 143 -25.78 6.78 7.89
N GLU A 144 -26.30 5.71 8.47
CA GLU A 144 -25.65 5.07 9.59
C GLU A 144 -24.33 4.42 9.13
N PRO A 145 -23.31 4.35 10.01
CA PRO A 145 -22.15 3.52 9.78
C PRO A 145 -22.53 2.04 9.67
N ILE A 146 -21.70 1.28 8.97
CA ILE A 146 -21.86 -0.17 8.88
C ILE A 146 -21.24 -0.79 10.13
N ALA A 147 -21.99 -1.65 10.82
CA ALA A 147 -21.47 -2.41 11.94
C ALA A 147 -20.31 -3.32 11.50
N SER A 148 -19.28 -3.42 12.33
CA SER A 148 -18.21 -4.38 12.12
C SER A 148 -18.75 -5.81 12.20
N GLN A 149 -18.21 -6.68 11.34
CA GLN A 149 -18.61 -8.08 11.31
C GLN A 149 -18.15 -8.78 12.59
N LYS A 150 -19.03 -9.62 13.15
CA LYS A 150 -18.73 -10.47 14.30
C LYS A 150 -18.33 -11.86 13.83
N MET A 151 -17.58 -12.55 14.67
CA MET A 151 -17.23 -13.96 14.51
C MET A 151 -17.28 -14.65 15.87
N GLU A 152 -17.46 -15.96 15.88
CA GLU A 152 -17.47 -16.75 17.10
C GLU A 152 -16.32 -17.75 17.04
N ILE A 153 -15.46 -17.74 18.06
CA ILE A 153 -14.35 -18.68 18.19
C ILE A 153 -14.43 -19.31 19.57
N ALA A 154 -14.52 -20.65 19.63
CA ALA A 154 -14.58 -21.40 20.88
C ALA A 154 -15.64 -20.89 21.88
N GLY A 155 -16.80 -20.45 21.37
CA GLY A 155 -17.92 -19.90 22.17
C GLY A 155 -17.75 -18.45 22.62
N VAL A 156 -16.73 -17.74 22.11
CA VAL A 156 -16.48 -16.32 22.39
C VAL A 156 -16.75 -15.50 21.12
N GLU A 157 -17.66 -14.54 21.21
CA GLU A 157 -17.89 -13.57 20.14
C GLU A 157 -16.76 -12.53 20.11
N LEU A 158 -16.16 -12.35 18.93
CA LEU A 158 -15.09 -11.41 18.65
C LEU A 158 -15.45 -10.53 17.45
N ASP A 159 -14.82 -9.36 17.39
CA ASP A 159 -14.96 -8.43 16.27
C ASP A 159 -13.90 -8.71 15.21
N LYS A 160 -14.28 -8.87 13.94
CA LYS A 160 -13.33 -9.17 12.86
C LYS A 160 -12.35 -8.03 12.57
N ILE A 161 -12.67 -6.79 12.94
CA ILE A 161 -11.82 -5.62 12.69
C ILE A 161 -11.07 -5.23 13.96
N TRP A 162 -11.78 -5.17 15.08
CA TRP A 162 -11.26 -4.62 16.34
C TRP A 162 -10.78 -5.69 17.31
N GLY A 163 -11.16 -6.95 17.09
CA GLY A 163 -10.71 -8.09 17.89
C GLY A 163 -9.23 -8.35 17.69
N ARG A 164 -8.56 -8.70 18.79
CA ARG A 164 -7.15 -9.11 18.82
C ARG A 164 -6.88 -9.87 20.12
N TYR A 165 -5.78 -10.61 20.14
CA TYR A 165 -5.26 -11.21 21.37
C TYR A 165 -4.10 -10.38 21.91
N ASP A 166 -4.34 -9.61 22.96
CA ASP A 166 -3.29 -8.85 23.64
C ASP A 166 -2.51 -9.74 24.63
N ILE A 167 -1.18 -9.72 24.51
CA ILE A 167 -0.25 -10.41 25.40
C ILE A 167 0.74 -9.37 25.92
N HIS A 168 0.88 -9.27 27.25
CA HIS A 168 1.75 -8.28 27.91
C HIS A 168 3.04 -8.89 28.48
N GLU A 169 3.27 -10.18 28.22
CA GLU A 169 4.47 -10.87 28.68
C GLU A 169 5.18 -11.51 27.49
N ASN A 170 6.50 -11.35 27.43
CA ASN A 170 7.33 -11.98 26.41
C ASN A 170 7.56 -13.47 26.74
N LEU A 171 6.51 -14.27 26.49
CA LEU A 171 6.45 -15.71 26.69
C LEU A 171 7.45 -16.46 25.81
N THR A 172 7.86 -17.66 26.24
CA THR A 172 8.49 -18.63 25.32
C THR A 172 7.47 -19.15 24.31
N LEU A 173 7.93 -19.68 23.17
CA LEU A 173 7.04 -20.32 22.20
C LEU A 173 6.18 -21.39 22.86
N LYS A 174 6.76 -22.24 23.73
CA LYS A 174 6.00 -23.27 24.45
C LYS A 174 4.90 -22.67 25.34
N GLN A 175 5.24 -21.66 26.13
CA GLN A 175 4.27 -20.97 26.99
C GLN A 175 3.17 -20.28 26.18
N PHE A 176 3.50 -19.72 25.02
CA PHE A 176 2.53 -19.11 24.12
C PHE A 176 1.51 -20.12 23.59
N LEU A 177 1.96 -21.30 23.16
CA LEU A 177 1.08 -22.37 22.69
C LEU A 177 0.16 -22.86 23.83
N GLU A 178 0.72 -23.12 25.02
CA GLU A 178 -0.05 -23.53 26.20
C GLU A 178 -1.05 -22.45 26.63
N TYR A 179 -0.69 -21.16 26.52
CA TYR A 179 -1.58 -20.04 26.84
C TYR A 179 -2.81 -20.00 25.92
N PHE A 180 -2.63 -20.21 24.61
CA PHE A 180 -3.74 -20.26 23.66
C PHE A 180 -4.68 -21.45 23.92
N GLU A 181 -4.11 -22.61 24.22
CA GLU A 181 -4.87 -23.81 24.53
C GLU A 181 -5.68 -23.63 25.83
N GLN A 182 -5.05 -23.16 26.90
CA GLN A 182 -5.69 -23.03 28.22
C GLN A 182 -6.71 -21.89 28.28
N LYS A 183 -6.41 -20.75 27.66
CA LYS A 183 -7.24 -19.54 27.79
C LYS A 183 -8.33 -19.46 26.74
N TYR A 184 -8.01 -19.84 25.49
CA TYR A 184 -8.91 -19.68 24.36
C TYR A 184 -9.44 -21.00 23.82
N ASN A 185 -8.97 -22.15 24.34
CA ASN A 185 -9.30 -23.47 23.81
C ASN A 185 -8.92 -23.64 22.33
N LEU A 186 -7.79 -23.04 21.94
CA LEU A 186 -7.30 -23.05 20.57
C LEU A 186 -5.92 -23.71 20.51
N THR A 187 -5.78 -24.70 19.64
CA THR A 187 -4.51 -25.35 19.36
C THR A 187 -3.83 -24.63 18.20
N VAL A 188 -2.83 -23.81 18.49
CA VAL A 188 -2.10 -23.07 17.44
C VAL A 188 -1.35 -24.05 16.54
N THR A 189 -1.67 -24.05 15.24
CA THR A 189 -1.04 -24.88 14.21
C THR A 189 0.07 -24.14 13.48
N MET A 190 -0.05 -22.82 13.30
CA MET A 190 0.98 -21.97 12.70
C MET A 190 1.08 -20.62 13.41
N LEU A 191 2.28 -20.06 13.47
CA LEU A 191 2.58 -18.72 13.98
C LEU A 191 3.55 -18.04 13.02
N SER A 192 3.19 -16.87 12.54
CA SER A 192 4.02 -16.05 11.66
C SER A 192 4.13 -14.61 12.14
N GLN A 193 5.17 -13.94 11.67
CA GLN A 193 5.31 -12.49 11.79
C GLN A 193 5.61 -11.93 10.41
N ASN A 194 4.69 -11.13 9.87
CA ASN A 194 4.72 -10.73 8.46
C ASN A 194 4.90 -11.95 7.54
N VAL A 195 5.93 -11.94 6.69
CA VAL A 195 6.25 -13.03 5.76
C VAL A 195 7.05 -14.18 6.39
N SER A 196 7.40 -14.09 7.67
CA SER A 196 8.30 -15.06 8.33
C SER A 196 7.50 -16.07 9.14
N LEU A 197 7.56 -17.35 8.74
CA LEU A 197 6.95 -18.46 9.48
C LEU A 197 7.82 -18.84 10.69
N LEU A 198 7.34 -18.55 11.89
CA LEU A 198 8.07 -18.74 13.15
C LEU A 198 7.90 -20.17 13.67
N TYR A 199 6.67 -20.67 13.65
CA TYR A 199 6.29 -22.01 14.09
C TYR A 199 5.23 -22.60 13.17
N ALA A 200 5.30 -23.92 12.97
CA ALA A 200 4.24 -24.72 12.38
C ALA A 200 4.26 -26.12 13.02
N SER A 201 3.10 -26.68 13.31
CA SER A 201 2.92 -27.97 13.98
C SER A 201 3.58 -29.13 13.23
N PHE A 202 3.67 -29.03 11.90
CA PHE A 202 4.30 -30.01 11.00
C PHE A 202 5.82 -29.85 10.85
N PHE A 203 6.47 -28.93 11.58
CA PHE A 203 7.93 -28.87 11.57
C PHE A 203 8.55 -30.14 12.19
N PRO A 204 9.71 -30.61 11.68
CA PRO A 204 10.40 -31.76 12.26
C PRO A 204 10.69 -31.55 13.75
N PRO A 205 10.59 -32.60 14.61
CA PRO A 205 10.79 -32.48 16.05
C PRO A 205 12.12 -31.83 16.45
N ALA A 206 13.20 -32.12 15.71
CA ALA A 206 14.50 -31.49 15.94
C ALA A 206 14.45 -29.96 15.81
N LYS A 207 13.76 -29.43 14.79
CA LYS A 207 13.60 -27.98 14.58
C LYS A 207 12.67 -27.33 15.60
N LEU A 208 11.67 -28.06 16.09
CA LEU A 208 10.75 -27.57 17.10
C LEU A 208 11.42 -27.47 18.48
N ASN A 209 12.22 -28.48 18.85
CA ASN A 209 12.95 -28.50 20.11
C ASN A 209 13.95 -27.34 20.25
N GLU A 210 14.52 -26.86 19.14
CA GLU A 210 15.39 -25.66 19.13
C GLU A 210 14.62 -24.35 19.38
N LYS A 211 13.30 -24.34 19.19
CA LYS A 211 12.47 -23.13 19.21
C LYS A 211 11.59 -22.99 20.45
N TYR A 212 11.18 -24.09 21.07
CA TYR A 212 10.20 -24.07 22.17
C TYR A 212 10.60 -23.20 23.36
N ASP A 213 11.89 -23.16 23.68
CA ASP A 213 12.41 -22.42 24.83
C ASP A 213 12.79 -20.96 24.49
N LEU A 214 12.76 -20.57 23.21
CA LEU A 214 13.01 -19.19 22.80
C LEU A 214 11.82 -18.31 23.14
N LYS A 215 12.09 -17.11 23.67
CA LYS A 215 11.07 -16.06 23.80
C LYS A 215 10.55 -15.64 22.43
N LEU A 216 9.31 -15.15 22.34
CA LEU A 216 8.73 -14.70 21.07
C LEU A 216 9.60 -13.67 20.35
N THR A 217 10.24 -12.74 21.08
CA THR A 217 11.20 -11.79 20.50
C THR A 217 12.44 -12.48 19.94
N GLU A 218 13.02 -13.42 20.67
CA GLU A 218 14.24 -14.16 20.28
C GLU A 218 13.95 -15.08 19.08
N LEU A 219 12.75 -15.67 19.05
CA LEU A 219 12.27 -16.49 17.94
C LEU A 219 12.18 -15.66 16.65
N VAL A 220 11.64 -14.44 16.73
CA VAL A 220 11.62 -13.50 15.61
C VAL A 220 13.04 -13.19 15.13
N GLU A 221 13.95 -12.83 16.03
CA GLU A 221 15.33 -12.50 15.66
C GLU A 221 16.06 -13.68 15.02
N ALA A 222 15.87 -14.88 15.56
CA ALA A 222 16.49 -16.11 15.07
C ALA A 222 16.03 -16.46 13.64
N VAL A 223 14.73 -16.34 13.36
CA VAL A 223 14.16 -16.67 12.04
C VAL A 223 14.48 -15.59 11.01
N THR A 224 14.31 -14.31 11.37
CA THR A 224 14.54 -13.19 10.45
C THR A 224 16.03 -12.87 10.27
N LYS A 225 16.90 -13.37 11.16
CA LYS A 225 18.33 -13.05 11.27
C LYS A 225 18.59 -11.55 11.44
N LYS A 226 17.61 -10.82 11.98
CA LYS A 226 17.67 -9.39 12.24
C LYS A 226 17.30 -9.15 13.70
N LYS A 227 18.09 -8.32 14.39
CA LYS A 227 17.74 -7.87 15.73
C LYS A 227 16.53 -6.94 15.68
N LEU A 228 15.68 -7.03 16.69
CA LEU A 228 14.59 -6.08 16.88
C LEU A 228 15.17 -4.70 17.21
N GLU A 229 14.60 -3.67 16.61
CA GLU A 229 15.04 -2.32 16.85
C GLU A 229 14.59 -1.86 18.26
N PRO A 230 15.42 -1.13 19.03
CA PRO A 230 15.11 -0.79 20.43
C PRO A 230 13.84 0.05 20.64
N HIS A 231 13.32 0.67 19.59
CA HIS A 231 12.11 1.50 19.64
C HIS A 231 10.81 0.70 19.41
N VAL A 232 10.91 -0.58 19.06
CA VAL A 232 9.75 -1.44 18.85
C VAL A 232 9.10 -1.74 20.20
N LYS A 233 7.83 -1.35 20.35
CA LYS A 233 7.03 -1.56 21.56
C LYS A 233 5.95 -2.63 21.41
N THR A 234 5.66 -3.06 20.20
CA THR A 234 4.67 -4.09 19.94
C THR A 234 5.10 -4.98 18.79
N LEU A 235 4.80 -6.27 18.87
CA LEU A 235 4.93 -7.21 17.77
C LEU A 235 3.56 -7.79 17.42
N ILE A 236 3.22 -7.77 16.14
CA ILE A 236 2.00 -8.39 15.61
C ILE A 236 2.35 -9.77 15.07
N PHE A 237 1.59 -10.77 15.48
CA PHE A 237 1.67 -12.12 14.97
C PHE A 237 0.35 -12.56 14.35
N GLU A 238 0.45 -13.32 13.28
CA GLU A 238 -0.68 -14.04 12.71
C GLU A 238 -0.61 -15.50 13.14
N VAL A 239 -1.76 -16.06 13.44
CA VAL A 239 -1.89 -17.43 13.92
C VAL A 239 -2.85 -18.20 13.03
N CYS A 240 -2.62 -19.50 12.89
CA CYS A 240 -3.64 -20.46 12.50
C CYS A 240 -3.85 -21.38 13.70
N ALA A 241 -5.09 -21.79 13.95
CA ALA A 241 -5.40 -22.65 15.07
C ALA A 241 -6.56 -23.58 14.74
N GLU A 242 -6.56 -24.74 15.40
CA GLU A 242 -7.66 -25.69 15.42
C GLU A 242 -8.45 -25.53 16.72
N ASP A 243 -9.76 -25.81 16.68
CA ASP A 243 -10.60 -25.87 17.88
C ASP A 243 -10.47 -27.21 18.63
N LYS A 244 -11.36 -27.47 19.60
CA LYS A 244 -11.34 -28.71 20.40
C LYS A 244 -11.72 -29.96 19.60
N ASP A 245 -12.46 -29.79 18.51
CA ASP A 245 -12.89 -30.87 17.65
C ASP A 245 -11.84 -31.17 16.55
N GLY A 246 -10.76 -30.38 16.51
CA GLY A 246 -9.67 -30.49 15.53
C GLY A 246 -10.03 -29.87 14.19
N GLU A 247 -11.03 -28.99 14.16
CA GLU A 247 -11.41 -28.24 12.96
C GLU A 247 -10.62 -26.93 12.89
N ASP A 248 -10.10 -26.60 11.70
CA ASP A 248 -9.41 -25.33 11.47
C ASP A 248 -10.37 -24.15 11.71
N VAL A 249 -9.94 -23.21 12.54
CA VAL A 249 -10.69 -21.98 12.82
C VAL A 249 -10.36 -20.93 11.77
N ASP A 250 -11.35 -20.64 10.92
CA ASP A 250 -11.27 -19.55 9.96
C ASP A 250 -11.24 -18.16 10.65
N ASP A 251 -10.51 -17.21 10.05
CA ASP A 251 -10.48 -15.79 10.41
C ASP A 251 -10.03 -15.43 11.85
N ILE A 252 -9.14 -16.21 12.46
CA ILE A 252 -8.64 -15.92 13.82
C ILE A 252 -7.97 -14.52 13.94
N PRO A 253 -8.32 -13.70 14.96
CA PRO A 253 -7.68 -12.40 15.15
C PRO A 253 -6.18 -12.49 15.39
N TYR A 254 -5.48 -11.44 14.97
CA TYR A 254 -4.04 -11.34 15.20
C TYR A 254 -3.71 -11.21 16.69
N VAL A 255 -2.47 -11.56 17.02
CA VAL A 255 -1.91 -11.41 18.36
C VAL A 255 -1.07 -10.15 18.42
N CYS A 256 -1.29 -9.30 19.42
CA CYS A 256 -0.44 -8.16 19.73
C CYS A 256 0.35 -8.44 21.00
N LEU A 257 1.65 -8.69 20.85
CA LEU A 257 2.58 -8.74 21.98
C LEU A 257 3.05 -7.32 22.31
N HIS A 258 2.79 -6.88 23.53
CA HIS A 258 3.28 -5.63 24.09
C HIS A 258 4.62 -5.86 24.76
N LEU A 259 5.63 -5.08 24.36
CA LEU A 259 6.97 -5.08 24.92
C LEU A 259 7.12 -3.88 25.87
N ASP A 260 7.79 -4.09 27.00
CA ASP A 260 8.07 -3.05 28.00
C ASP A 260 8.94 -1.89 27.46
#